data_AF-A0A7C0Y7M3-F1
#
_entry.id   AF-A0A7C0Y7M3-F1
#
_cell.length_a   1.000
_cell.length_b   1.000
_cell.length_c   1.000
_cell.angle_alpha   90.00
_cell.angle_beta   90.00
_cell.angle_gamma   90.00
#
_symmetry.space_group_name_H-M   'P 1'
#
loop_
_entity.id
_entity.type
_entity.pdbx_description
1 polymer ?
#
loop_
_entity_poly.entity_id
_entity_poly.type
_entity_poly.pdbx_seq_one_letter_code
_entity_poly.pdbx_strand_id
1 'polypeptide(L)' 'MIVTEGLSPSESAVHRAKEKGVPVVLVDMDTLSAVELLDAKWGIVALSGKGKVARAVKLVKASLDWEALLGALGV' A
#
# COMPACT_ATOMS: atom_id res chain seq x y z
N MET A 1 5.78 -1.01 -7.58
CA MET A 1 5.11 0.20 -8.09
C MET A 1 6.05 0.81 -9.11
N ILE A 2 5.56 1.22 -10.28
CA ILE A 2 6.37 1.93 -11.28
C ILE A 2 5.84 3.35 -11.36
N VAL A 3 6.73 4.33 -11.19
CA VAL A 3 6.46 5.76 -11.24
C VAL A 3 7.22 6.33 -12.43
N THR A 4 6.57 7.15 -13.24
CA THR A 4 7.20 7.80 -14.39
C THR A 4 6.91 9.30 -14.36
N GLU A 5 7.92 10.11 -14.68
CA GLU A 5 7.90 11.58 -14.66
C GLU A 5 7.14 12.13 -15.89
N GLY A 6 5.85 11.85 -15.98
CA GLY A 6 4.99 12.28 -17.09
C GLY A 6 5.21 11.52 -18.40
N LEU A 7 6.23 10.66 -18.48
CA LEU A 7 6.48 9.79 -19.62
C LEU A 7 5.61 8.54 -19.55
N SER A 8 4.89 8.24 -20.62
CA SER A 8 4.16 6.98 -20.74
C SER A 8 5.14 5.80 -20.63
N PRO A 9 4.92 4.86 -19.69
CA PRO A 9 5.76 3.68 -19.59
C PRO A 9 5.66 2.84 -20.87
N SER A 10 6.76 2.19 -21.24
CA SER A 10 6.76 1.28 -22.40
C SER A 10 5.75 0.16 -22.22
N GLU A 11 5.21 -0.37 -23.32
CA GLU A 11 4.29 -1.52 -23.26
C GLU A 11 4.90 -2.72 -22.53
N SER A 12 6.21 -2.95 -22.69
CA SER A 12 6.95 -4.00 -21.98
C SER A 12 6.96 -3.80 -20.46
N ALA A 13 7.10 -2.57 -19.99
CA ALA A 13 7.06 -2.23 -18.57
C ALA A 13 5.65 -2.43 -18.00
N VAL A 14 4.62 -2.01 -18.75
CA VAL A 14 3.20 -2.20 -18.36
C VAL A 14 2.84 -3.69 -18.31
N HIS A 15 3.25 -4.46 -19.30
CA HIS A 15 2.99 -5.91 -19.35
C HIS A 15 3.61 -6.62 -18.14
N ARG A 16 4.88 -6.33 -17.85
CA ARG A 16 5.59 -6.92 -16.71
C ARG A 16 5.01 -6.50 -15.36
N ALA A 17 4.50 -5.28 -15.25
CA ALA A 17 3.79 -4.84 -14.05
C ALA A 17 2.48 -5.60 -13.84
N LYS A 18 1.71 -5.83 -14.92
CA LYS A 18 0.49 -6.66 -14.88
C LYS A 18 0.79 -8.10 -14.47
N GLU A 19 1.79 -8.74 -15.06
CA GLU A 19 2.20 -10.11 -14.68
C GLU A 19 2.56 -10.23 -13.20
N LYS A 20 3.23 -9.20 -12.65
CA LYS A 20 3.63 -9.17 -11.24
C LYS A 20 2.52 -8.70 -10.29
N GLY A 21 1.33 -8.34 -10.81
CA GLY A 21 0.24 -7.79 -10.01
C GLY A 21 0.59 -6.44 -9.36
N VAL A 22 1.50 -5.68 -9.97
CA VAL A 22 1.99 -4.41 -9.43
C VAL A 22 1.31 -3.25 -10.15
N PRO A 23 0.74 -2.27 -9.43
CA PRO A 23 0.13 -1.08 -10.05
C PRO A 23 1.18 -0.18 -10.70
N VAL A 24 0.77 0.48 -11.79
CA VAL A 24 1.54 1.50 -12.52
C VAL A 24 0.78 2.82 -12.38
N VAL A 25 1.49 3.88 -12.00
CA VAL A 25 0.92 5.22 -11.83
C VAL A 25 1.78 6.22 -12.59
N LEU A 26 1.16 6.93 -13.53
CA LEU A 26 1.77 8.05 -14.23
C LEU A 26 1.55 9.31 -13.39
N VAL A 27 2.61 10.06 -13.11
CA VAL A 27 2.57 11.30 -12.31
C VAL A 27 3.27 12.42 -13.06
N ASP A 28 2.95 13.67 -12.74
CA ASP A 28 3.54 14.86 -13.36
C ASP A 28 4.71 15.45 -12.54
N MET A 29 5.22 14.69 -11.56
CA MET A 29 6.34 15.08 -10.69
C MET A 29 7.52 14.11 -10.81
N ASP A 30 8.69 14.53 -10.32
CA ASP A 30 9.87 13.69 -10.31
C ASP A 30 9.72 12.46 -9.39
N THR A 31 10.58 11.47 -9.60
CA THR A 31 10.50 10.19 -8.90
C THR A 31 10.63 10.34 -7.38
N LEU A 32 11.50 11.24 -6.90
CA LEU A 32 11.72 11.43 -5.47
C LEU A 32 10.51 12.09 -4.82
N SER A 33 10.03 13.19 -5.40
CA SER A 33 8.81 13.89 -4.94
C SER A 33 7.59 12.96 -4.91
N ALA A 34 7.44 12.08 -5.90
CA ALA A 34 6.36 11.11 -5.95
C ALA A 34 6.46 10.08 -4.81
N VAL A 35 7.66 9.59 -4.51
CA VAL A 35 7.90 8.66 -3.39
C VAL A 35 7.64 9.35 -2.06
N GLU A 36 8.13 10.57 -1.87
CA GLU A 36 7.91 11.36 -0.65
C GLU A 36 6.42 11.66 -0.42
N LEU A 37 5.68 12.00 -1.48
CA LEU A 37 4.23 12.19 -1.40
C LEU A 37 3.52 10.91 -0.99
N LEU A 38 3.90 9.77 -1.57
CA LEU A 38 3.30 8.48 -1.25
C LEU A 38 3.61 8.06 0.19
N ASP A 39 4.82 8.31 0.66
CA ASP A 39 5.25 8.02 2.03
C ASP A 39 4.51 8.92 3.03
N ALA A 40 4.40 10.22 2.74
CA ALA A 40 3.64 11.17 3.55
C ALA A 40 2.13 10.84 3.61
N LYS A 41 1.59 10.12 2.61
CA LYS A 41 0.21 9.63 2.60
C LYS A 41 0.07 8.19 3.10
N TRP A 42 1.18 7.50 3.36
CA TRP A 42 1.20 6.15 3.90
C TRP A 42 0.60 6.18 5.31
N GLY A 43 -0.49 5.44 5.52
CA GLY A 43 -1.26 5.47 6.78
C GLY A 43 -2.37 6.53 6.86
N ILE A 44 -2.40 7.53 5.98
CA ILE A 44 -3.50 8.53 5.87
C ILE A 44 -4.61 8.03 4.95
N VAL A 45 -4.32 7.08 4.05
CA VAL A 45 -5.34 6.45 3.20
C VAL A 45 -6.39 5.81 4.10
N ALA A 46 -7.52 6.50 4.26
CA ALA A 46 -8.62 6.03 5.09
C ALA A 46 -8.92 4.57 4.74
N LEU A 47 -8.93 3.71 5.76
CA LEU A 47 -9.41 2.32 5.65
C LEU A 47 -10.95 2.32 5.53
N SER A 48 -11.51 3.18 4.67
CA SER A 48 -12.96 3.42 4.55
C SER A 48 -13.67 2.45 3.61
N GLY A 49 -12.96 1.45 3.07
CA GLY A 49 -13.55 0.41 2.23
C GLY A 49 -13.75 -0.90 2.99
N LYS A 50 -14.94 -1.51 2.89
CA LYS A 50 -15.28 -2.81 3.52
C LYS A 50 -14.20 -3.88 3.31
N GLY A 51 -13.62 -3.98 2.11
CA GLY A 51 -12.55 -4.93 1.80
C GLY A 51 -11.22 -4.64 2.52
N LYS A 52 -10.87 -3.35 2.65
CA LYS A 52 -9.65 -2.92 3.37
C LYS A 52 -9.78 -3.19 4.87
N VAL A 53 -10.94 -2.91 5.46
CA VAL A 53 -11.25 -3.23 6.86
C VAL A 53 -11.18 -4.73 7.10
N ALA A 54 -11.82 -5.54 6.26
CA ALA A 54 -11.80 -6.99 6.39
C ALA A 54 -10.37 -7.55 6.32
N ARG A 55 -9.54 -7.03 5.42
CA ARG A 55 -8.13 -7.43 5.32
C ARG A 55 -7.31 -7.01 6.54
N ALA A 56 -7.52 -5.79 7.05
CA ALA A 56 -6.86 -5.30 8.25
C ALA A 56 -7.22 -6.16 9.46
N VAL A 57 -8.51 -6.45 9.68
CA VAL A 57 -8.97 -7.35 10.76
C VAL A 57 -8.30 -8.73 10.65
N LYS A 58 -8.22 -9.29 9.44
CA LYS A 58 -7.55 -10.59 9.23
C LYS A 58 -6.06 -10.54 9.59
N LEU A 59 -5.37 -9.45 9.26
CA LEU A 59 -3.95 -9.27 9.58
C LEU A 59 -3.73 -9.14 11.08
N VAL A 60 -4.48 -8.26 11.75
CA VAL A 60 -4.36 -8.08 13.22
C VAL A 60 -4.64 -9.41 13.93
N LYS A 61 -5.68 -10.16 13.52
CA LYS A 61 -5.98 -11.47 14.09
C LYS A 61 -4.85 -12.49 13.93
N ALA A 62 -4.14 -12.45 12.81
CA ALA A 62 -3.11 -13.45 12.48
C ALA A 62 -1.71 -13.10 13.01
N SER A 63 -1.45 -11.82 13.30
CA SER A 63 -0.11 -11.32 13.60
C SER A 63 0.05 -10.81 15.04
N LEU A 64 -1.06 -10.63 15.77
CA LEU A 64 -1.04 -10.14 17.15
C LEU A 64 -1.16 -11.32 18.12
N ASP A 65 -0.28 -11.35 19.12
CA ASP A 65 -0.43 -12.23 20.28
C ASP A 65 -1.49 -11.64 21.22
N TRP A 66 -2.72 -12.11 21.05
CA TRP A 66 -3.87 -11.62 21.81
C TRP A 66 -3.80 -11.98 23.28
N GLU A 67 -3.18 -13.10 23.61
CA GLU A 67 -3.04 -13.55 25.00
C GLU A 67 -2.07 -12.64 25.74
N ALA A 68 -0.92 -12.34 25.14
CA ALA A 68 0.04 -11.39 25.69
C ALA A 68 -0.56 -9.97 25.81
N LEU A 69 -1.31 -9.50 24.81
CA LEU A 69 -1.93 -8.19 24.85
C LEU A 69 -3.00 -8.09 25.95
N LEU A 70 -3.93 -9.04 26.00
CA LEU A 70 -5.02 -9.02 26.98
C LEU A 70 -4.49 -9.19 28.40
N GLY A 71 -3.50 -10.08 28.59
CA GLY A 71 -2.80 -10.22 29.86
C GLY A 71 -2.10 -8.93 30.31
N ALA A 72 -1.49 -8.17 29.39
CA ALA A 72 -0.90 -6.87 29.70
C ALA A 72 -1.94 -5.79 30.05
N LEU A 73 -3.17 -5.91 29.52
CA LEU A 73 -4.29 -5.02 29.84
C LEU A 73 -5.07 -5.44 31.08
N GLY A 74 -4.74 -6.59 31.69
CA GLY A 74 -5.42 -7.10 32.89
C GLY A 74 -6.85 -7.59 32.63
N VAL A 75 -7.14 -8.01 31.39
CA VAL A 75 -8.43 -8.58 30.95
C VAL A 75 -8.28 -10.06 30.65
#